data_AF-A0A519W8S5-F1
#
_entry.id   AF-A0A519W8S5-F1
#
_cell.length_a   1.000
_cell.length_b   1.000
_cell.length_c   1.000
_cell.angle_alpha   90.00
_cell.angle_beta   90.00
_cell.angle_gamma   90.00
#
_symmetry.space_group_name_H-M   'P 1'
#
loop_
_entity.id
_entity.type
_entity.pdbx_description
1 polymer ?
#
loop_
_entity_poly.entity_id
_entity_poly.type
_entity_poly.pdbx_seq_one_letter_code
_entity_poly.pdbx_strand_id
1 'polypeptide(L)'
;MSERIGIVSGLLHQALVDCFKEDKQIRNLTQGSNSLVEFNIYDQKLEYRVCLVHEEMIVIRTFLFLTNDGTPEGKKLAELTRVQLLDKQYLGIDTLSGFIKFRVADDPTLKQLFKEANCESLLDLSTLEKFLESDVTAKDPSILLNYLRGIPGNTDDLIPSK
;
A
#
# COMPACT_ATOMS: atom_id res chain seq x y z
N MET A 1 -12.52 -10.19 5.80
CA MET A 1 -11.34 -9.31 5.65
C MET A 1 -11.12 -9.16 4.16
N SER A 2 -11.30 -7.98 3.58
CA SER A 2 -10.83 -7.74 2.22
C SER A 2 -9.31 -7.79 2.26
N GLU A 3 -8.68 -8.64 1.47
CA GLU A 3 -7.23 -8.65 1.38
C GLU A 3 -6.74 -7.28 0.91
N ARG A 4 -5.72 -6.72 1.57
CA ARG A 4 -5.15 -5.41 1.24
C ARG A 4 -4.34 -5.45 -0.05
N ILE A 5 -3.81 -6.61 -0.40
CA ILE A 5 -3.12 -6.88 -1.66
C ILE A 5 -4.09 -7.36 -2.74
N GLY A 6 -5.01 -8.29 -2.43
CA GLY A 6 -6.02 -8.78 -3.38
C GLY A 6 -5.40 -9.46 -4.60
N ILE A 7 -4.32 -10.22 -4.38
CA ILE A 7 -3.61 -11.02 -5.39
C ILE A 7 -4.01 -12.48 -5.21
N VAL A 8 -4.06 -13.25 -6.30
CA VAL A 8 -4.37 -14.68 -6.29
C VAL A 8 -3.66 -15.42 -5.16
N SER A 9 -4.45 -16.08 -4.31
CA SER A 9 -4.01 -16.73 -3.07
C SER A 9 -2.76 -17.63 -3.22
N GLY A 10 -2.63 -18.36 -4.33
CA GLY A 10 -1.45 -19.20 -4.59
C GLY A 10 -0.13 -18.42 -4.64
N LEU A 11 -0.11 -17.25 -5.31
CA LEU A 11 1.08 -16.40 -5.39
C LEU A 11 1.38 -15.76 -4.03
N LEU A 12 0.35 -15.33 -3.30
CA LEU A 12 0.49 -14.74 -1.97
C LEU A 12 1.11 -15.74 -0.97
N HIS A 13 0.64 -16.99 -0.96
CA HIS A 13 1.19 -18.03 -0.10
C HIS A 13 2.63 -18.37 -0.45
N GLN A 14 2.96 -18.44 -1.75
CA GLN A 14 4.34 -18.69 -2.19
C GLN A 14 5.27 -17.57 -1.72
N ALA A 15 4.90 -16.31 -1.97
CA ALA A 15 5.70 -15.16 -1.53
C ALA A 15 5.84 -15.10 0.00
N LEU A 16 4.81 -15.48 0.76
CA LEU A 16 4.89 -15.59 2.23
C LEU A 16 5.93 -16.62 2.66
N VAL A 17 5.92 -17.80 2.03
CA VAL A 17 6.88 -18.85 2.32
C VAL A 17 8.30 -18.40 1.99
N ASP A 18 8.51 -17.80 0.81
CA ASP A 18 9.82 -17.33 0.36
C ASP A 18 10.39 -16.25 1.27
N CYS A 19 9.54 -15.33 1.76
CA CYS A 19 9.91 -14.27 2.70
C CYS A 19 10.60 -14.77 3.97
N PHE A 20 10.28 -15.98 4.45
CA PHE A 20 10.85 -16.55 5.67
C PHE A 20 11.76 -17.77 5.42
N LYS A 21 11.78 -18.30 4.20
CA LYS A 21 12.64 -19.44 3.82
C LYS A 21 13.95 -19.04 3.16
N GLU A 22 13.99 -17.87 2.50
CA GLU A 22 15.23 -17.42 1.87
C GLU A 22 16.31 -17.19 2.92
N ASP A 23 17.51 -17.74 2.69
CA ASP A 23 18.71 -17.60 3.54
C ASP A 23 19.33 -16.19 3.46
N LYS A 24 18.49 -15.19 3.17
CA LYS A 24 18.83 -13.78 3.11
C LYS A 24 18.43 -13.13 4.43
N GLN A 25 19.20 -12.12 4.84
CA GLN A 25 18.81 -11.31 5.99
C GLN A 25 17.43 -10.68 5.72
N ILE A 26 16.43 -11.06 6.51
CA ILE A 26 15.07 -10.52 6.41
C ILE A 26 15.13 -9.02 6.69
N ARG A 27 14.71 -8.21 5.72
CA ARG A 27 14.61 -6.76 5.88
C ARG A 27 13.49 -6.44 6.88
N ASN A 28 13.85 -5.92 8.05
CA ASN A 28 12.88 -5.56 9.08
C ASN A 28 13.20 -4.24 9.78
N LEU A 29 12.18 -3.65 10.42
CA LEU A 29 12.31 -2.52 11.32
C LEU A 29 11.73 -2.88 12.68
N THR A 30 12.46 -2.59 13.76
CA THR A 30 11.96 -2.82 15.12
C THR A 30 11.02 -1.70 15.54
N GLN A 31 9.84 -2.06 16.04
CA GLN A 31 8.84 -1.13 16.55
C GLN A 31 8.25 -1.66 17.87
N GLY A 32 8.87 -1.27 18.98
CA GLY A 32 8.55 -1.81 20.31
C GLY A 32 8.89 -3.30 20.38
N SER A 33 7.90 -4.12 20.76
CA SER A 33 8.02 -5.59 20.77
C SER A 33 7.76 -6.25 19.42
N ASN A 34 7.35 -5.47 18.40
CA ASN A 34 7.07 -5.98 17.07
C ASN A 34 8.23 -5.69 16.11
N SER A 35 8.29 -6.48 15.03
CA SER A 35 9.11 -6.23 13.85
C SER A 35 8.21 -5.99 12.65
N LEU A 36 8.42 -4.90 11.92
CA LEU A 36 7.85 -4.70 10.59
C LEU A 36 8.76 -5.39 9.58
N VAL A 37 8.35 -6.55 9.07
CA VAL A 37 9.09 -7.30 8.06
C VAL A 37 8.64 -6.85 6.68
N GLU A 38 9.56 -6.42 5.82
CA GLU A 38 9.24 -6.03 4.44
C GLU A 38 8.73 -7.24 3.65
N PHE A 39 7.57 -7.09 3.03
CA PHE A 39 7.00 -8.10 2.16
C PHE A 39 7.08 -7.66 0.72
N ASN A 40 7.71 -8.50 -0.10
CA ASN A 40 7.99 -8.22 -1.50
C ASN A 40 7.39 -9.31 -2.38
N ILE A 41 6.91 -8.93 -3.56
CA ILE A 41 6.53 -9.85 -4.63
C ILE A 41 7.29 -9.42 -5.88
N TYR A 42 8.07 -10.32 -6.49
CA TYR A 42 8.97 -10.01 -7.62
C TYR A 42 9.88 -8.80 -7.35
N ASP A 43 10.54 -8.78 -6.18
CA ASP A 43 11.39 -7.66 -5.68
C ASP A 43 10.67 -6.31 -5.45
N GLN A 44 9.36 -6.26 -5.70
CA GLN A 44 8.53 -5.10 -5.44
C GLN A 44 8.07 -5.10 -3.98
N LYS A 45 8.49 -4.10 -3.19
CA LYS A 45 7.99 -3.91 -1.83
C LYS A 45 6.55 -3.41 -1.85
N LEU A 46 5.63 -4.12 -1.19
CA LEU A 46 4.19 -3.81 -1.22
C LEU A 46 3.62 -3.49 0.15
N GLU A 47 4.13 -4.14 1.18
CA GLU A 47 3.60 -4.02 2.54
C GLU A 47 4.65 -4.40 3.58
N TYR A 48 4.29 -4.20 4.84
CA TYR A 48 4.96 -4.76 5.99
C TYR A 48 4.09 -5.80 6.68
N ARG A 49 4.71 -6.89 7.12
CA ARG A 49 4.14 -7.85 8.06
C ARG A 49 4.53 -7.43 9.47
N VAL A 50 3.53 -7.19 10.31
CA VAL A 50 3.76 -6.92 11.73
C VAL A 50 3.96 -8.26 12.43
N CYS A 51 5.21 -8.57 12.74
CA CYS A 51 5.62 -9.84 13.31
C CYS A 51 5.99 -9.68 14.79
N LEU A 52 5.63 -10.68 15.59
CA LEU A 52 6.18 -10.89 16.93
C LEU A 52 6.96 -12.19 16.90
N VAL A 53 8.22 -12.16 17.36
CA VAL A 53 8.99 -13.38 17.60
C VAL A 53 8.73 -13.82 19.04
N HIS A 54 8.28 -15.06 19.20
CA HIS A 54 8.05 -15.66 20.50
C HIS A 54 8.58 -17.09 20.49
N GLU A 55 9.62 -17.34 21.28
CA GLU A 55 10.36 -18.61 21.30
C GLU A 55 10.86 -18.97 19.88
N GLU A 56 10.45 -20.12 19.35
CA GLU A 56 10.82 -20.60 18.01
C GLU A 56 9.75 -20.28 16.95
N MET A 57 8.80 -19.38 17.26
CA MET A 57 7.69 -19.03 16.38
C MET A 57 7.72 -17.56 15.95
N ILE A 58 7.36 -17.32 14.70
CA ILE A 58 7.05 -15.99 14.17
C ILE A 58 5.53 -15.87 14.06
N VAL A 59 4.94 -14.96 14.82
CA VAL A 59 3.51 -14.66 14.79
C VAL A 59 3.28 -13.42 13.95
N ILE A 60 2.63 -13.57 12.80
CA ILE A 60 2.20 -12.46 11.95
C ILE A 60 0.86 -11.94 12.49
N ARG A 61 0.86 -10.73 13.04
CA ARG A 61 -0.32 -10.12 13.68
C ARG A 61 -1.23 -9.42 12.68
N THR A 62 -0.65 -8.71 11.72
CA THR A 62 -1.39 -7.94 10.72
C THR A 62 -0.47 -7.57 9.54
N PHE A 63 -1.10 -7.01 8.51
CA PHE A 63 -0.49 -6.57 7.26
C PHE A 63 -0.72 -5.07 7.10
N LEU A 64 0.35 -4.34 6.75
CA LEU A 64 0.31 -2.90 6.55
C LEU A 64 0.81 -2.57 5.15
N PHE A 65 -0.12 -2.27 4.24
CA PHE A 65 0.21 -1.72 2.92
C PHE A 65 1.05 -0.44 3.09
N LEU A 66 1.97 -0.14 2.15
CA LEU A 66 2.96 0.93 2.37
C LEU A 66 2.37 2.29 2.69
N THR A 67 1.19 2.63 2.19
CA THR A 67 0.57 3.92 2.49
C THR A 67 -0.11 3.95 3.87
N ASN A 68 -0.30 2.80 4.52
CA ASN A 68 -1.03 2.69 5.78
C ASN A 68 -0.29 3.34 6.94
N ASP A 69 -1.07 3.79 7.92
CA ASP A 69 -0.53 4.24 9.20
C ASP A 69 0.19 3.09 9.90
N GLY A 70 1.28 3.42 10.59
CA GLY A 70 2.17 2.44 11.21
C GLY A 70 3.33 1.99 10.33
N THR A 71 3.38 2.41 9.06
CA THR A 71 4.57 2.26 8.20
C THR A 71 5.39 3.56 8.15
N PRO A 72 6.71 3.49 7.90
CA PRO A 72 7.53 4.67 7.64
C PRO A 72 7.02 5.51 6.46
N GLU A 73 6.61 4.84 5.39
CA GLU A 73 6.08 5.41 4.14
C GLU A 73 4.76 6.14 4.38
N GLY A 74 3.80 5.48 5.04
CA GLY A 74 2.51 6.06 5.39
C GLY A 74 2.62 7.24 6.35
N LYS A 75 3.60 7.22 7.27
CA LYS A 75 3.96 8.38 8.09
C LYS A 75 4.50 9.52 7.23
N LYS A 76 5.42 9.23 6.31
CA LYS A 76 6.03 10.25 5.44
C LYS A 76 5.00 10.88 4.50
N LEU A 77 4.09 10.08 3.95
CA LEU A 77 2.98 10.55 3.13
C LEU A 77 2.07 11.53 3.90
N ALA A 78 1.77 11.22 5.17
CA ALA A 78 0.98 12.11 6.03
C ALA A 78 1.72 13.44 6.32
N GLU A 79 3.04 13.39 6.54
CA GLU A 79 3.88 14.59 6.73
C GLU A 79 3.92 15.49 5.48
N LEU A 80 4.02 14.91 4.28
CA LEU A 80 4.12 15.65 3.01
C LEU A 80 2.79 16.26 2.55
N THR A 81 1.67 15.70 3.01
CA THR A 81 0.34 16.13 2.58
C THR A 81 -0.44 16.68 3.76
N ARG A 82 -1.17 15.79 4.45
CA ARG A 82 -1.98 15.88 5.68
C ARG A 82 -2.97 14.71 5.76
N VAL A 83 -2.95 13.78 4.80
CA VAL A 83 -3.90 12.65 4.78
C VAL A 83 -3.81 11.82 6.03
N GLN A 84 -4.98 11.54 6.60
CA GLN A 84 -5.19 10.70 7.78
C GLN A 84 -5.68 9.31 7.36
N LEU A 85 -5.77 8.40 8.33
CA LEU A 85 -6.26 7.03 8.12
C LEU A 85 -7.55 6.95 7.28
N LEU A 86 -8.57 7.74 7.66
CA LEU A 86 -9.88 7.71 7.00
C LEU A 86 -9.81 8.25 5.57
N ASP A 87 -8.92 9.21 5.29
CA ASP A 87 -8.70 9.72 3.93
C ASP A 87 -8.12 8.62 3.04
N LYS A 88 -7.13 7.88 3.55
CA LYS A 88 -6.48 6.78 2.82
C LYS A 88 -7.48 5.68 2.46
N GLN A 89 -8.34 5.32 3.42
CA GLN A 89 -9.43 4.36 3.22
C GLN A 89 -10.49 4.88 2.23
N TYR A 90 -10.89 6.14 2.35
CA TYR A 90 -11.87 6.77 1.46
C TYR A 90 -11.36 6.82 0.01
N LEU A 91 -10.11 7.23 -0.19
CA LEU A 91 -9.46 7.25 -1.49
C LEU A 91 -9.25 5.82 -2.02
N GLY A 92 -9.03 4.87 -1.11
CA GLY A 92 -8.70 3.47 -1.40
C GLY A 92 -7.20 3.24 -1.63
N ILE A 93 -6.36 4.24 -1.30
CA ILE A 93 -4.90 4.12 -1.44
C ILE A 93 -4.28 3.25 -0.34
N ASP A 94 -5.07 2.78 0.64
CA ASP A 94 -4.71 1.82 1.71
C ASP A 94 -4.71 0.34 1.25
N THR A 95 -4.95 0.11 -0.04
CA THR A 95 -4.96 -1.21 -0.69
C THR A 95 -4.24 -1.15 -2.03
N LEU A 96 -3.66 -2.28 -2.47
CA LEU A 96 -3.01 -2.38 -3.78
C LEU A 96 -4.00 -2.11 -4.91
N SER A 97 -5.17 -2.76 -4.87
CA SER A 97 -6.19 -2.62 -5.91
C SER A 97 -6.70 -1.18 -6.03
N GLY A 98 -6.93 -0.49 -4.91
CA GLY A 98 -7.37 0.90 -4.93
C GLY A 98 -6.25 1.87 -5.32
N PHE A 99 -5.00 1.58 -4.96
CA PHE A 99 -3.84 2.37 -5.40
C PHE A 99 -3.68 2.32 -6.92
N ILE A 100 -3.74 1.12 -7.52
CA ILE A 100 -3.62 0.91 -8.98
C ILE A 100 -4.67 1.72 -9.74
N LYS A 101 -5.89 1.88 -9.21
CA LYS A 101 -6.97 2.64 -9.87
C LYS A 101 -6.57 4.05 -10.25
N PHE A 102 -5.76 4.72 -9.43
CA PHE A 102 -5.40 6.12 -9.68
C PHE A 102 -4.29 6.30 -10.72
N ARG A 103 -3.66 5.22 -11.19
CA ARG A 103 -2.55 5.28 -12.16
C ARG A 103 -1.52 6.34 -11.78
N VAL A 104 -1.11 6.32 -10.52
CA VAL A 104 -0.21 7.32 -9.89
C VAL A 104 1.05 7.59 -10.71
N ALA A 105 1.57 6.58 -11.40
CA ALA A 105 2.76 6.67 -12.23
C ALA A 105 2.61 7.57 -13.47
N ASP A 106 1.37 7.77 -13.94
CA ASP A 106 1.06 8.54 -15.14
C ASP A 106 0.95 10.05 -14.85
N ASP A 107 0.68 10.44 -13.60
CA ASP A 107 0.67 11.84 -13.16
C ASP A 107 2.05 12.23 -12.56
N PRO A 108 2.79 13.17 -13.17
CA PRO A 108 4.13 13.53 -12.69
C PRO A 108 4.15 14.06 -11.25
N THR A 109 3.09 14.73 -10.79
CA THR A 109 3.04 15.26 -9.42
C THR A 109 2.83 14.14 -8.42
N LEU A 110 1.84 13.27 -8.66
CA LEU A 110 1.57 12.13 -7.79
C LEU A 110 2.77 11.20 -7.76
N LYS A 111 3.37 10.91 -8.92
CA LYS A 111 4.60 10.13 -9.02
C LYS A 111 5.71 10.68 -8.13
N GLN A 112 5.96 11.99 -8.21
CA GLN A 112 6.98 12.64 -7.39
C GLN A 112 6.65 12.60 -5.90
N LEU A 113 5.39 12.86 -5.54
CA LEU A 113 4.92 12.81 -4.15
C LEU A 113 5.10 11.42 -3.52
N PHE A 114 4.68 10.37 -4.23
CA PHE A 114 4.83 8.99 -3.73
C PHE A 114 6.29 8.55 -3.70
N LYS A 115 7.15 9.07 -4.58
CA LYS A 115 8.60 8.88 -4.49
C LYS A 115 9.19 9.54 -3.23
N GLU A 116 8.81 10.78 -2.94
CA GLU A 116 9.24 11.51 -1.74
C GLU A 116 8.71 10.88 -0.44
N ALA A 117 7.56 10.19 -0.52
CA ALA A 117 7.01 9.38 0.56
C ALA A 117 7.64 7.98 0.70
N ASN A 118 8.70 7.67 -0.06
CA ASN A 118 9.36 6.36 -0.13
C ASN A 118 8.47 5.20 -0.63
N CYS A 119 7.39 5.51 -1.36
CA CYS A 119 6.50 4.53 -2.01
C CYS A 119 6.88 4.26 -3.48
N GLU A 120 8.15 4.44 -3.88
CA GLU A 120 8.59 4.27 -5.28
C GLU A 120 8.31 2.85 -5.80
N SER A 121 8.35 1.85 -4.92
CA SER A 121 7.98 0.46 -5.23
C SER A 121 6.48 0.27 -5.53
N LEU A 122 5.65 1.31 -5.48
CA LEU A 122 4.26 1.23 -5.95
C LEU A 122 4.08 1.86 -7.33
N LEU A 123 5.13 2.45 -7.92
CA LEU A 123 5.04 3.19 -9.18
C LEU A 123 5.13 2.31 -10.43
N ASP A 124 5.53 1.04 -10.29
CA ASP A 124 5.48 0.05 -11.37
C ASP A 124 4.84 -1.24 -10.87
N LEU A 125 3.52 -1.36 -11.03
CA LEU A 125 2.74 -2.52 -10.60
C LEU A 125 2.26 -3.36 -11.78
N SER A 126 2.75 -3.10 -12.99
CA SER A 126 2.31 -3.72 -14.24
C SER A 126 2.40 -5.25 -14.24
N THR A 127 3.39 -5.80 -13.54
CA THR A 127 3.54 -7.25 -13.36
C THR A 127 2.49 -7.82 -12.41
N LEU A 128 2.15 -7.09 -11.34
CA LEU A 128 1.24 -7.52 -10.28
C LEU A 128 -0.23 -7.36 -10.68
N GLU A 129 -0.56 -6.39 -11.53
CA GLU A 129 -1.91 -6.19 -12.09
C GLU A 129 -2.50 -7.48 -12.68
N LYS A 130 -1.66 -8.31 -13.32
CA LYS A 130 -2.06 -9.58 -13.94
C LYS A 130 -2.49 -10.65 -12.93
N PHE A 131 -2.13 -10.47 -11.67
CA PHE A 131 -2.37 -11.42 -10.59
C PHE A 131 -3.43 -10.93 -9.61
N LEU A 132 -4.09 -9.80 -9.87
CA LEU A 132 -5.19 -9.33 -9.05
C LEU A 132 -6.39 -10.30 -9.16
N GLU A 133 -7.07 -10.53 -8.04
CA GLU A 133 -8.25 -11.41 -7.99
C GLU A 133 -9.47 -10.83 -8.72
N SER A 134 -9.45 -9.53 -9.01
CA SER A 134 -10.54 -8.80 -9.65
C SER A 134 -10.02 -7.75 -10.62
N ASP A 135 -10.76 -7.52 -11.70
CA ASP A 135 -10.48 -6.42 -12.62
C ASP A 135 -10.55 -5.06 -11.93
N VAL A 136 -9.62 -4.18 -12.29
CA VAL A 136 -9.49 -2.84 -11.71
C VAL A 136 -10.09 -1.81 -12.66
N THR A 137 -11.20 -1.18 -12.25
CA THR A 137 -11.74 -0.01 -12.96
C THR A 137 -10.94 1.23 -12.60
N ALA A 138 -10.30 1.85 -13.60
CA ALA A 138 -9.50 3.06 -13.44
C ALA A 138 -10.32 4.22 -12.86
N LYS A 139 -9.68 5.03 -12.01
CA LYS A 139 -10.18 6.31 -11.49
C LYS A 139 -9.35 7.45 -12.08
N ASP A 140 -9.93 8.63 -12.17
CA ASP A 140 -9.19 9.83 -12.57
C ASP A 140 -8.13 10.19 -11.50
N PRO A 141 -6.83 10.25 -11.82
CA PRO A 141 -5.78 10.70 -10.90
C PRO A 141 -6.02 12.10 -10.32
N SER A 142 -6.74 12.97 -11.03
CA SER A 142 -7.03 14.34 -10.59
C SER A 142 -7.79 14.37 -9.25
N ILE A 143 -8.64 13.38 -8.98
CA ILE A 143 -9.37 13.23 -7.72
C ILE A 143 -8.39 13.09 -6.56
N LEU A 144 -7.41 12.19 -6.71
CA LEU A 144 -6.38 11.99 -5.69
C LEU A 144 -5.53 13.25 -5.54
N LEU A 145 -5.08 13.82 -6.65
CA LEU A 145 -4.22 15.01 -6.63
C LEU A 145 -4.89 16.22 -5.94
N ASN A 146 -6.15 16.48 -6.25
CA ASN A 146 -6.91 17.58 -5.66
C ASN A 146 -7.11 17.38 -4.16
N TYR A 147 -7.40 16.15 -3.73
CA TYR A 147 -7.53 15.82 -2.31
C TYR A 147 -6.21 16.04 -1.55
N LEU A 148 -5.10 15.54 -2.11
CA LEU A 148 -3.77 15.65 -1.48
C LEU A 148 -3.25 17.10 -1.44
N ARG A 149 -3.66 17.97 -2.36
CA ARG A 149 -3.31 19.40 -2.40
C ARG A 149 -4.20 20.30 -1.54
N GLY A 150 -5.28 19.77 -0.95
CA GLY A 150 -6.18 20.53 -0.07
C GLY A 150 -7.10 21.53 -0.77
N ILE A 151 -7.44 21.32 -2.05
CA ILE A 151 -8.44 22.13 -2.74
C ILE A 151 -9.83 21.52 -2.44
N PRO A 152 -10.84 22.31 -2.01
CA PRO A 152 -12.22 21.86 -1.95
C PRO A 152 -12.70 21.63 -3.39
N GLY A 153 -12.50 20.43 -3.90
CA GLY A 153 -13.15 19.96 -5.12
C GLY A 153 -14.63 19.81 -4.82
N ASN A 154 -15.42 20.66 -5.47
CA ASN A 154 -16.88 20.74 -5.44
C ASN A 154 -17.55 19.44 -4.94
N THR A 155 -18.12 19.48 -3.73
CA THR A 155 -18.82 18.33 -3.10
C THR A 155 -20.09 17.92 -3.84
N ASP A 156 -20.48 18.66 -4.88
CA ASP A 156 -21.69 18.42 -5.67
C ASP A 156 -21.57 17.26 -6.67
N ASP A 157 -20.36 16.78 -7.00
CA ASP A 157 -20.20 15.58 -7.84
C ASP A 157 -20.15 14.26 -7.03
N LEU A 158 -20.31 14.31 -5.71
CA LEU A 158 -20.05 13.18 -4.81
C LEU A 158 -21.27 12.68 -4.02
N ILE A 159 -22.48 13.15 -4.34
CA ILE A 159 -23.71 12.59 -3.79
C ILE A 159 -24.47 11.90 -4.94
N PRO A 160 -24.65 10.57 -4.94
CA PRO A 160 -25.57 9.95 -5.88
C PRO A 160 -26.96 10.51 -5.60
N SER A 161 -27.56 11.12 -6.62
CA SER A 161 -28.92 11.65 -6.56
C SER A 161 -29.85 10.54 -6.06
N LYS A 162 -30.50 10.79 -4.93
CA LYS A 162 -31.62 9.98 -4.45
C LYS A 162 -32.81 10.07 -5.40
#